data_AF-A0AA37SHH4-F1
#
_entry.id   AF-A0AA37SHH4-F1
#
_cell.length_a   1.000
_cell.length_b   1.000
_cell.length_c   1.000
_cell.angle_alpha   90.00
_cell.angle_beta   90.00
_cell.angle_gamma   90.00
#
_symmetry.space_group_name_H-M   'P 1'
#
loop_
_entity.id
_entity.type
_entity.pdbx_description
1 polymer ?
#
loop_
_entity_poly.entity_id
_entity_poly.type
_entity_poly.pdbx_seq_one_letter_code
_entity_poly.pdbx_strand_id
1 'polypeptide(L)' 'MNTKLHAITDQNGRPLSFFMTAAQVSDYTVAIALLDSLPMAQWTLADRGYDADWFRDALKE' A
#
# COMPACT_ATOMS: atom_id res chain seq x y z
N MET A 1 -11.79 2.53 -20.15
CA MET A 1 -10.45 2.62 -19.51
C MET A 1 -10.70 2.75 -18.02
N ASN A 2 -10.17 1.84 -17.20
CA ASN A 2 -10.47 1.80 -15.77
C ASN A 2 -9.23 2.13 -14.95
N THR A 3 -9.43 2.65 -13.74
CA THR A 3 -8.39 3.02 -12.79
C THR A 3 -8.56 2.27 -11.47
N LYS A 4 -7.47 2.14 -10.73
CA LYS A 4 -7.45 1.72 -9.32
C LYS A 4 -7.03 2.91 -8.47
N LEU A 5 -7.66 3.07 -7.32
CA LEU A 5 -7.27 4.03 -6.30
C LEU A 5 -6.78 3.25 -5.08
N HIS A 6 -5.51 3.44 -4.76
CA HIS A 6 -4.85 2.87 -3.60
C HIS A 6 -4.83 3.93 -2.50
N ALA A 7 -5.12 3.55 -1.26
CA ALA A 7 -5.22 4.47 -0.13
C ALA A 7 -4.38 3.95 1.04
N ILE A 8 -3.65 4.85 1.68
CA ILE A 8 -3.05 4.64 3.00
C ILE A 8 -3.96 5.37 4.00
N THR A 9 -4.33 4.70 5.08
CA THR A 9 -5.17 5.28 6.14
C THR A 9 -4.52 5.12 7.51
N ASP A 10 -4.85 6.00 8.45
CA ASP A 10 -4.57 5.77 9.87
C ASP A 10 -5.48 4.67 10.46
N GLN A 11 -5.28 4.35 11.75
CA GLN A 11 -6.10 3.33 12.43
C GLN A 11 -7.59 3.68 12.55
N ASN A 12 -7.97 4.94 12.33
CA ASN A 12 -9.36 5.40 12.36
C ASN A 12 -9.99 5.43 10.96
N GLY A 13 -9.26 4.98 9.93
CA GLY A 13 -9.70 5.03 8.53
C GLY A 13 -9.57 6.42 7.89
N ARG A 14 -8.84 7.37 8.51
CA ARG A 14 -8.59 8.68 7.90
C ARG A 14 -7.55 8.53 6.79
N PRO A 15 -7.84 8.99 5.56
CA PRO A 15 -6.89 8.87 4.47
C PRO A 15 -5.68 9.78 4.71
N LEU A 16 -4.50 9.19 4.56
CA LEU A 16 -3.20 9.86 4.68
C LEU A 16 -2.61 10.15 3.29
N SER A 17 -2.77 9.22 2.36
CA SER A 17 -2.26 9.34 1.00
C SER A 17 -3.10 8.52 0.03
N PHE A 18 -3.10 8.95 -1.23
CA PHE A 18 -3.73 8.25 -2.33
C PHE A 18 -2.74 8.08 -3.49
N PHE A 19 -2.79 6.92 -4.12
CA PHE A 19 -2.03 6.62 -5.32
C PHE A 19 -2.97 6.06 -6.38
N MET A 20 -2.94 6.61 -7.59
CA MET A 20 -3.85 6.21 -8.66
C MET A 20 -3.07 5.53 -9.78
N THR A 21 -3.56 4.37 -10.22
CA THR A 21 -2.93 3.60 -11.31
C THR A 21 -3.97 3.17 -12.34
N ALA A 22 -3.50 2.75 -13.52
CA ALA A 22 -4.36 2.05 -14.47
C ALA A 22 -4.78 0.70 -13.87
N ALA A 23 -6.00 0.25 -14.15
CA ALA A 23 -6.55 -0.94 -13.50
C ALA A 23 -5.76 -2.25 -13.74
N GLN A 24 -4.95 -2.30 -14.80
CA GLN A 24 -4.10 -3.45 -15.13
C GLN A 24 -2.76 -3.46 -14.36
N VAL A 25 -2.44 -2.39 -13.62
CA VAL A 25 -1.24 -2.36 -12.79
C VAL A 25 -1.42 -3.29 -11.60
N SER A 26 -0.38 -4.08 -11.32
CA SER A 26 -0.34 -4.98 -10.18
C SER A 26 -0.16 -4.21 -8.88
N ASP A 27 -0.83 -4.67 -7.83
CA ASP A 27 -0.74 -4.04 -6.51
C ASP A 27 0.66 -4.21 -5.90
N TYR A 28 1.43 -5.23 -6.30
CA TYR A 28 2.85 -5.37 -5.94
C TYR A 28 3.72 -4.23 -6.46
N THR A 29 3.48 -3.77 -7.69
CA THR A 29 4.19 -2.60 -8.22
C THR A 29 3.88 -1.36 -7.39
N VAL A 30 2.65 -1.24 -6.91
CA VAL A 30 2.24 -0.14 -6.06
C VAL A 30 2.81 -0.26 -4.65
N ALA A 31 2.90 -1.46 -4.07
CA ALA A 31 3.53 -1.66 -2.76
C ALA A 31 4.98 -1.14 -2.73
N ILE A 32 5.76 -1.36 -3.79
CA ILE A 32 7.12 -0.81 -3.91
C ILE A 32 7.07 0.73 -3.83
N ALA A 33 6.17 1.36 -4.59
CA ALA A 33 6.06 2.81 -4.62
C ALA A 33 5.52 3.41 -3.31
N LEU A 34 4.75 2.63 -2.53
CA LEU A 34 4.17 3.08 -1.26
C LEU A 34 5.14 2.97 -0.09
N LEU A 35 6.14 2.08 -0.13
CA LEU A 35 6.99 1.74 1.01
C LEU A 35 7.61 2.99 1.67
N ASP A 36 8.18 3.90 0.88
CA ASP A 36 8.81 5.14 1.38
C ASP A 36 7.81 6.16 1.95
N SER A 37 6.52 5.99 1.67
CA SER A 37 5.45 6.90 2.08
C SER A 37 4.64 6.40 3.28
N LEU A 38 4.91 5.17 3.74
CA LEU A 38 4.15 4.59 4.84
C LEU A 38 4.55 5.24 6.17
N PRO A 39 3.57 5.65 6.99
CA PRO A 39 3.87 6.11 8.34
C PRO A 39 4.38 4.95 9.18
N MET A 40 5.23 5.26 10.17
CA MET A 40 5.61 4.29 11.18
C MET A 40 4.37 3.77 11.92
N ALA A 41 4.25 2.45 12.00
CA ALA A 41 3.13 1.78 12.65
C ALA A 41 3.61 0.51 13.36
N GLN A 42 2.98 0.19 14.50
CA GLN A 42 3.24 -1.06 15.20
C GLN A 42 2.62 -2.26 14.48
N TRP A 43 1.51 -2.02 13.76
CA TRP A 43 0.82 -3.00 12.94
C TRP A 43 0.32 -2.34 11.67
N THR A 44 0.41 -3.06 10.55
CA THR A 44 -0.11 -2.63 9.25
C THR A 44 -1.10 -3.66 8.74
N LEU A 45 -2.29 -3.21 8.33
CA LEU A 45 -3.28 -4.03 7.64
C LEU A 45 -3.26 -3.67 6.15
N ALA A 46 -3.13 -4.67 5.29
CA ALA A 46 -3.12 -4.48 3.85
C ALA A 46 -3.99 -5.54 3.16
N ASP A 47 -4.45 -5.20 1.96
CA ASP A 47 -5.11 -6.17 1.08
C ASP A 47 -4.15 -7.32 0.70
N ARG A 48 -4.71 -8.49 0.40
CA ARG A 48 -3.94 -9.67 -0.02
C ARG A 48 -3.07 -9.41 -1.26
N GLY A 49 -3.45 -8.48 -2.13
CA GLY A 49 -2.64 -8.05 -3.27
C GLY A 49 -1.28 -7.45 -2.89
N TYR A 50 -1.07 -7.08 -1.62
CA TYR A 50 0.20 -6.60 -1.09
C TYR A 50 0.97 -7.66 -0.28
N ASP A 51 0.48 -8.89 -0.21
CA ASP A 51 1.03 -9.95 0.65
C ASP A 51 2.29 -10.62 0.07
N ALA A 52 3.27 -9.83 -0.34
CA ALA A 52 4.56 -10.32 -0.79
C ALA A 52 5.55 -10.43 0.38
N ASP A 53 6.37 -11.48 0.37
CA ASP A 53 7.42 -11.68 1.38
C ASP A 53 8.38 -10.49 1.46
N TRP A 54 8.85 -9.99 0.31
CA TRP A 54 9.75 -8.84 0.26
C TRP A 54 9.12 -7.57 0.85
N PHE A 55 7.80 -7.39 0.69
CA PHE A 55 7.11 -6.23 1.22
C PHE A 55 6.94 -6.35 2.74
N ARG A 56 6.60 -7.55 3.22
CA ARG A 56 6.52 -7.85 4.65
C ARG A 56 7.86 -7.70 5.34
N ASP A 57 8.95 -8.08 4.69
CA ASP A 57 10.31 -7.95 5.24
C ASP A 57 10.74 -6.49 5.31
N ALA A 58 10.45 -5.69 4.27
CA ALA A 58 10.73 -4.26 4.27
C ALA A 58 9.96 -3.45 5.34
N LEU A 59 8.83 -3.97 5.82
CA LEU A 59 8.04 -3.34 6.91
C LEU A 59 8.56 -3.66 8.32
N LYS A 60 9.52 -4.58 8.46
CA LYS A 60 10.11 -4.97 9.76
C LYS A 60 11.35 -4.16 10.13
N GLU A 61 11.89 -3.39 9.20
CA GLU A 61 13.05 -2.50 9.40
C GLU A 61 12.60 -1.13 9.92
#